data_AF-A0A6M6JGI9-F1
#
_entry.id   AF-A0A6M6JGI9-F1
#
_cell.length_a   1.000
_cell.length_b   1.000
_cell.length_c   1.000
_cell.angle_alpha   90.00
_cell.angle_beta   90.00
_cell.angle_gamma   90.00
#
_symmetry.space_group_name_H-M   'P 1'
#
loop_
_entity.id
_entity.type
_entity.pdbx_description
1 polymer ?
#
loop_
_entity_poly.entity_id
_entity_poly.type
_entity_poly.pdbx_seq_one_letter_code
_entity_poly.pdbx_strand_id
1 'polypeptide(L)'
;MRAVTVVDHSRHARALARAREAVLAGDRAATPPRELVSESWRRSLAARIDPEDGVPRHVYSRDEVGGIRGGHPLAAVLPVLRDTLVSIADEAMHMMIVTDAQGHILWREGQRDVLHRAEHVGLVEGTRWTEDSVGTNAMGTALAADRAVQIHSAEHLVRAYHSWTCAACPVHDPDTGEVIGAVDVTGPARTFHPTTLALVVAAARLAESHLAAQLAVRNERLLARNLTHLVGLRDEPGALLTPSGRVLAAQPHGWLPSRVALPAVGDRVALGEAGEGVLEQLAEGWLMRLHRSGSTPRPVLSLPFLGASRALACLDGGHVRLTLRHAEVLTLLALHPDGLTADELATALHGDAGKAVTVRAEVHRLRVALGAGILRTQPYRLRARVDADFVDVRSALAAGDVRGAARAYRGPLLPRSEAPGVREERELLAVALRRAVLDSRDVDAMWALSETVDGGDDAELSQRLLRALPPRDPRRPVLTARLTITAP
;
A
#
# COMPACT_ATOMS: atom_id res chain seq x y z
N MET A 1 -51.26 -39.10 15.28
CA MET A 1 -51.50 -37.87 14.49
C MET A 1 -51.69 -36.72 15.48
N ARG A 2 -50.60 -36.09 15.94
CA ARG A 2 -50.65 -34.97 16.89
C ARG A 2 -50.82 -33.67 16.11
N ALA A 3 -51.83 -32.90 16.50
CA ALA A 3 -52.19 -31.61 15.93
C ALA A 3 -50.97 -30.68 15.85
N VAL A 4 -50.66 -30.23 14.64
CA VAL A 4 -49.75 -29.10 14.39
C VAL A 4 -50.36 -27.90 15.09
N THR A 5 -49.61 -27.31 16.01
CA THR A 5 -50.02 -26.18 16.82
C THR A 5 -50.19 -24.98 15.89
N VAL A 6 -51.42 -24.59 15.59
CA VAL A 6 -51.73 -23.30 14.98
C VAL A 6 -51.25 -22.24 15.98
N VAL A 7 -50.10 -21.62 15.70
CA VAL A 7 -49.66 -20.45 16.45
C VAL A 7 -50.76 -19.41 16.28
N ASP A 8 -51.42 -19.03 17.37
CA ASP A 8 -52.39 -17.91 17.34
C ASP A 8 -51.60 -16.62 17.04
N HIS A 9 -51.51 -16.28 15.75
CA HIS A 9 -50.83 -15.09 15.25
C HIS A 9 -51.27 -13.82 15.99
N SER A 10 -52.54 -13.76 16.40
CA SER A 10 -53.09 -12.62 17.14
C SER A 10 -52.54 -12.56 18.56
N ARG A 11 -52.39 -13.70 19.24
CA ARG A 11 -51.76 -13.75 20.58
C ARG A 11 -50.28 -13.39 20.52
N HIS A 12 -49.56 -13.86 19.50
CA HIS A 12 -48.15 -13.55 19.30
C HIS A 12 -47.94 -12.05 18.99
N ALA A 13 -48.71 -11.48 18.06
CA ALA A 13 -48.68 -10.06 17.77
C ALA A 13 -48.97 -9.19 19.00
N ARG A 14 -49.97 -9.55 19.81
CA ARG A 14 -50.26 -8.84 21.08
C ARG A 14 -49.12 -8.93 22.09
N ALA A 15 -48.39 -10.05 22.14
CA ALA A 15 -47.24 -10.19 23.04
C ALA A 15 -46.07 -9.28 22.59
N LEU A 16 -45.80 -9.22 21.29
CA LEU A 16 -44.80 -8.32 20.71
C LEU A 16 -45.15 -6.84 20.96
N ALA A 17 -46.43 -6.47 20.80
CA ALA A 17 -46.89 -5.10 21.06
C ALA A 17 -46.66 -4.67 22.52
N ARG A 18 -46.98 -5.54 23.49
CA ARG A 18 -46.70 -5.29 24.91
C ARG A 18 -45.20 -5.20 25.21
N ALA A 19 -44.38 -6.04 24.57
CA ALA A 19 -42.93 -5.98 24.74
C ALA A 19 -42.37 -4.66 24.21
N ARG A 20 -42.85 -4.19 23.05
CA ARG A 20 -42.51 -2.87 22.49
C ARG A 20 -42.91 -1.74 23.43
N GLU A 21 -44.16 -1.72 23.90
CA GLU A 21 -44.66 -0.68 24.80
C GLU A 21 -43.84 -0.61 26.10
N ALA A 22 -43.51 -1.75 26.70
CA ALA A 22 -42.67 -1.79 27.90
C ALA A 22 -41.26 -1.23 27.63
N VAL A 23 -40.62 -1.62 26.53
CA VAL A 23 -39.27 -1.11 26.18
C VAL A 23 -39.29 0.40 25.91
N LEU A 24 -40.32 0.92 25.20
CA LEU A 24 -40.45 2.35 24.93
C LEU A 24 -40.76 3.18 26.20
N ALA A 25 -41.43 2.59 27.18
CA ALA A 25 -41.68 3.21 28.49
C ALA A 25 -40.44 3.19 29.41
N GLY A 26 -39.35 2.51 29.02
CA GLY A 26 -38.17 2.31 29.87
C GLY A 26 -38.31 1.16 30.88
N ASP A 27 -39.38 0.37 30.77
CA ASP A 27 -39.66 -0.76 31.64
C ASP A 27 -39.00 -2.05 31.15
N ARG A 28 -38.85 -3.03 32.05
CA ARG A 28 -38.44 -4.39 31.67
C ARG A 28 -39.63 -5.15 31.09
N ALA A 29 -39.57 -5.47 29.80
CA ALA A 29 -40.55 -6.35 29.17
C ALA A 29 -40.54 -7.75 29.82
N ALA A 30 -41.73 -8.29 30.12
CA ALA A 30 -41.89 -9.65 30.66
C ALA A 30 -41.32 -10.75 29.74
N THR A 31 -41.28 -10.47 28.44
CA THR A 31 -40.54 -11.26 27.45
C THR A 31 -39.76 -10.26 26.60
N PRO A 32 -38.44 -10.16 26.75
CA PRO A 32 -37.65 -9.21 25.99
C PRO A 32 -37.68 -9.57 24.50
N PRO A 33 -37.66 -8.57 23.59
CA PRO A 33 -37.44 -8.84 22.18
C PRO A 33 -36.10 -9.57 21.99
N ARG A 34 -36.06 -10.48 21.02
CA ARG A 34 -34.81 -11.17 20.64
C ARG A 34 -33.71 -10.15 20.30
N GLU A 35 -32.47 -10.58 20.46
CA GLU A 35 -31.28 -9.70 20.38
C GLU A 35 -31.23 -8.84 19.12
N LEU A 36 -31.47 -9.43 17.94
CA LEU A 36 -31.54 -8.69 16.66
C LEU A 36 -32.49 -7.49 16.74
N VAL A 37 -33.70 -7.69 17.26
CA VAL A 37 -34.75 -6.66 17.32
C VAL A 37 -34.36 -5.60 18.33
N SER A 38 -33.84 -6.01 19.49
CA SER A 38 -33.35 -5.10 20.52
C SER A 38 -32.16 -4.24 20.04
N GLU A 39 -31.27 -4.78 19.20
CA GLU A 39 -30.20 -4.03 18.54
C GLU A 39 -30.72 -3.03 17.51
N SER A 40 -31.62 -3.49 16.63
CA SER A 40 -32.25 -2.65 15.61
C SER A 40 -33.06 -1.50 16.22
N TRP A 41 -33.80 -1.76 17.30
CA TRP A 41 -34.55 -0.73 18.04
C TRP A 41 -33.60 0.30 18.63
N ARG A 42 -32.48 -0.11 19.23
CA ARG A 42 -31.46 0.82 19.74
C ARG A 42 -30.90 1.72 18.65
N ARG A 43 -30.54 1.16 17.47
CA ARG A 43 -30.03 1.95 16.34
C ARG A 43 -31.09 2.92 15.81
N SER A 44 -32.32 2.46 15.64
CA SER A 44 -33.44 3.27 15.15
C SER A 44 -33.81 4.43 16.11
N LEU A 45 -33.86 4.15 17.42
CA LEU A 45 -34.12 5.18 18.44
C LEU A 45 -32.96 6.18 18.56
N ALA A 46 -31.71 5.72 18.41
CA ALA A 46 -30.55 6.60 18.35
C ALA A 46 -30.61 7.55 17.12
N ALA A 47 -31.19 7.09 16.02
CA ALA A 47 -31.49 7.91 14.83
C ALA A 47 -32.74 8.80 14.98
N ARG A 48 -33.38 8.81 16.16
CA ARG A 48 -34.58 9.60 16.49
C ARG A 48 -35.80 9.30 15.62
N ILE A 49 -35.95 8.04 15.21
CA ILE A 49 -37.19 7.58 14.58
C ILE A 49 -38.33 7.64 15.61
N ASP A 50 -39.42 8.30 15.23
CA ASP A 50 -40.66 8.30 16.01
C ASP A 50 -41.34 6.92 15.87
N PRO A 51 -41.52 6.16 16.98
CA PRO A 51 -42.19 4.87 16.93
C PRO A 51 -43.67 4.95 16.54
N GLU A 52 -44.31 6.11 16.61
CA GLU A 52 -45.73 6.28 16.30
C GLU A 52 -45.97 6.83 14.90
N ASP A 53 -45.01 7.57 14.32
CA ASP A 53 -45.10 8.14 12.98
C ASP A 53 -43.81 7.91 12.18
N GLY A 54 -43.87 7.01 11.19
CA GLY A 54 -42.75 6.71 10.30
C GLY A 54 -43.15 6.98 8.86
N VAL A 55 -42.66 8.09 8.30
CA VAL A 55 -42.83 8.41 6.88
C VAL A 55 -41.52 8.11 6.14
N PRO A 56 -41.50 7.16 5.20
CA PRO A 56 -40.31 6.90 4.40
C PRO A 56 -39.90 8.12 3.59
N ARG A 57 -38.60 8.41 3.55
CA ARG A 57 -38.07 9.45 2.67
C ARG A 57 -38.12 8.97 1.22
N HIS A 58 -38.79 9.77 0.38
CA HIS A 58 -38.75 9.59 -1.07
C HIS A 58 -37.47 10.25 -1.61
N VAL A 59 -36.53 9.43 -2.07
CA VAL A 59 -35.20 9.91 -2.50
C VAL A 59 -35.14 10.04 -4.01
N TYR A 60 -35.71 9.10 -4.74
CA TYR A 60 -35.69 9.08 -6.20
C TYR A 60 -37.10 9.11 -6.78
N SER A 61 -37.32 9.95 -7.78
CA SER A 61 -38.49 9.88 -8.64
C SER A 61 -38.53 8.57 -9.43
N ARG A 62 -39.72 8.23 -9.97
CA ARG A 62 -39.91 7.03 -10.78
C ARG A 62 -38.99 6.99 -12.01
N ASP A 63 -38.72 8.14 -12.61
CA ASP A 63 -37.85 8.24 -13.80
C ASP A 63 -36.38 8.01 -13.44
N GLU A 64 -35.92 8.53 -12.30
CA GLU A 64 -34.56 8.31 -11.79
C GLU A 64 -34.30 6.84 -11.44
N VAL A 65 -35.28 6.16 -10.83
CA VAL A 65 -35.20 4.71 -10.53
C VAL A 65 -34.95 3.91 -11.81
N GLY A 66 -35.55 4.29 -12.94
CA GLY A 66 -35.31 3.65 -14.23
C GLY A 66 -33.83 3.65 -14.66
N GLY A 67 -33.14 4.79 -14.49
CA GLY A 67 -31.72 4.93 -14.79
C GLY A 67 -30.84 4.09 -13.85
N ILE A 68 -31.16 4.08 -12.55
CA ILE A 68 -30.42 3.31 -11.54
C ILE A 68 -30.51 1.81 -11.83
N ARG A 69 -31.71 1.30 -12.15
CA ARG A 69 -31.95 -0.11 -12.49
C ARG A 69 -31.05 -0.61 -13.59
N GLY A 70 -30.83 0.18 -14.65
CA GLY A 70 -30.06 -0.24 -15.82
C GLY A 70 -28.58 -0.51 -15.52
N GLY A 71 -28.00 0.21 -14.54
CA GLY A 71 -26.60 0.03 -14.13
C GLY A 71 -26.39 -0.87 -12.92
N HIS A 72 -27.46 -1.26 -12.22
CA HIS A 72 -27.36 -1.96 -10.95
C HIS A 72 -27.05 -3.45 -11.14
N PRO A 73 -26.09 -4.06 -10.41
CA PRO A 73 -25.71 -5.47 -10.57
C PRO A 73 -26.87 -6.45 -10.42
N LEU A 74 -27.80 -6.17 -9.50
CA LEU A 74 -28.97 -7.02 -9.28
C LEU A 74 -29.91 -7.12 -10.48
N ALA A 75 -29.87 -6.18 -11.44
CA ALA A 75 -30.67 -6.26 -12.66
C ALA A 75 -30.45 -7.56 -13.43
N ALA A 76 -29.22 -8.10 -13.40
CA ALA A 76 -28.86 -9.34 -14.07
C ALA A 76 -29.53 -10.59 -13.45
N VAL A 77 -29.95 -10.52 -12.19
CA VAL A 77 -30.56 -11.64 -11.44
C VAL A 77 -32.03 -11.43 -11.12
N LEU A 78 -32.60 -10.29 -11.49
CA LEU A 78 -34.04 -10.04 -11.33
C LEU A 78 -34.92 -11.16 -11.93
N PRO A 79 -34.65 -11.70 -13.13
CA PRO A 79 -35.44 -12.84 -13.65
C PRO A 79 -35.45 -14.06 -12.73
N VAL A 80 -34.29 -14.41 -12.17
CA VAL A 80 -34.14 -15.55 -11.23
C VAL A 80 -34.92 -15.29 -9.95
N LEU A 81 -34.87 -14.07 -9.43
CA LEU A 81 -35.63 -13.68 -8.24
C LEU A 81 -37.14 -13.71 -8.49
N ARG A 82 -37.60 -13.25 -9.66
CA ARG A 82 -39.01 -13.34 -10.09
C ARG A 82 -39.49 -14.78 -10.14
N ASP A 83 -38.74 -15.65 -10.81
CA ASP A 83 -39.10 -17.06 -10.96
C ASP A 83 -39.18 -17.77 -9.61
N THR A 84 -38.36 -17.36 -8.63
CA THR A 84 -38.31 -17.98 -7.30
C THR A 84 -39.35 -17.41 -6.33
N LEU A 85 -39.60 -16.11 -6.36
CA LEU A 85 -40.36 -15.39 -5.33
C LEU A 85 -41.70 -14.83 -5.81
N VAL A 86 -41.85 -14.53 -7.09
CA VAL A 86 -43.08 -13.92 -7.64
C VAL A 86 -44.00 -14.97 -8.25
N SER A 87 -43.45 -16.07 -8.81
CA SER A 87 -44.23 -17.15 -9.43
C SER A 87 -45.26 -17.81 -8.49
N ILE A 88 -45.06 -17.70 -7.17
CA ILE A 88 -45.94 -18.23 -6.12
C ILE A 88 -46.71 -17.13 -5.35
N ALA A 89 -46.62 -15.86 -5.78
CA ALA A 89 -47.10 -14.70 -5.01
C ALA A 89 -48.63 -14.63 -4.89
N ASP A 90 -49.37 -15.05 -5.92
CA ASP A 90 -50.84 -14.98 -5.90
C ASP A 90 -51.46 -15.95 -4.88
N GLU A 91 -50.84 -17.11 -4.65
CA GLU A 91 -51.29 -18.08 -3.63
C GLU A 91 -50.83 -17.70 -2.21
N ALA A 92 -49.67 -17.06 -2.08
CA ALA A 92 -49.04 -16.75 -0.80
C ALA A 92 -49.30 -15.31 -0.28
N MET A 93 -50.03 -14.49 -1.04
CA MET A 93 -50.45 -13.13 -0.64
C MET A 93 -49.27 -12.24 -0.21
N HIS A 94 -48.20 -12.21 -1.01
CA HIS A 94 -46.99 -11.42 -0.72
C HIS A 94 -46.49 -10.63 -1.93
N MET A 95 -45.51 -9.77 -1.68
CA MET A 95 -44.71 -9.10 -2.70
C MET A 95 -43.22 -9.29 -2.43
N MET A 96 -42.45 -9.37 -3.50
CA MET A 96 -41.01 -9.26 -3.52
C MET A 96 -40.60 -7.79 -3.64
N ILE A 97 -39.62 -7.38 -2.84
CA ILE A 97 -38.95 -6.08 -2.91
C ILE A 97 -37.46 -6.34 -3.09
N VAL A 98 -36.82 -5.54 -3.93
CA VAL A 98 -35.36 -5.53 -4.07
C VAL A 98 -34.84 -4.11 -3.86
N THR A 99 -33.83 -3.98 -3.01
CA THR A 99 -33.21 -2.71 -2.64
C THR A 99 -31.77 -2.62 -3.13
N ASP A 100 -31.23 -1.40 -3.26
CA ASP A 100 -29.78 -1.20 -3.31
C ASP A 100 -29.13 -1.30 -1.91
N ALA A 101 -27.80 -1.23 -1.85
CA ALA A 101 -27.04 -1.27 -0.61
C ALA A 101 -27.36 -0.13 0.37
N GLN A 102 -27.90 0.98 -0.12
CA GLN A 102 -28.30 2.15 0.67
C GLN A 102 -29.75 2.07 1.15
N GLY A 103 -30.45 0.97 0.83
CA GLY A 103 -31.82 0.68 1.23
C GLY A 103 -32.89 1.39 0.40
N HIS A 104 -32.56 1.88 -0.80
CA HIS A 104 -33.57 2.41 -1.73
C HIS A 104 -34.29 1.27 -2.42
N ILE A 105 -35.62 1.33 -2.47
CA ILE A 105 -36.41 0.33 -3.17
C ILE A 105 -36.25 0.54 -4.67
N LEU A 106 -35.67 -0.47 -5.34
CA LEU A 106 -35.43 -0.45 -6.77
C LEU A 106 -36.45 -1.27 -7.53
N TRP A 107 -36.93 -2.40 -7.03
CA TRP A 107 -37.97 -3.20 -7.68
C TRP A 107 -39.01 -3.67 -6.67
N ARG A 108 -40.27 -3.75 -7.12
CA ARG A 108 -41.39 -4.24 -6.33
C ARG A 108 -42.37 -5.01 -7.20
N GLU A 109 -42.57 -6.29 -6.92
CA GLU A 109 -43.41 -7.18 -7.73
C GLU A 109 -44.15 -8.21 -6.86
N GLY A 110 -45.40 -8.51 -7.19
CA GLY A 110 -46.17 -9.51 -6.45
C GLY A 110 -47.67 -9.25 -6.53
N GLN A 111 -48.39 -9.72 -5.53
CA GLN A 111 -49.86 -9.67 -5.54
C GLN A 111 -50.38 -8.22 -5.51
N ARG A 112 -51.34 -7.90 -6.38
CA ARG A 112 -51.89 -6.54 -6.58
C ARG A 112 -52.41 -5.88 -5.31
N ASP A 113 -53.15 -6.61 -4.48
CA ASP A 113 -53.74 -6.04 -3.25
C ASP A 113 -52.67 -5.69 -2.21
N VAL A 114 -51.60 -6.49 -2.14
CA VAL A 114 -50.46 -6.24 -1.27
C VAL A 114 -49.70 -5.00 -1.75
N LEU A 115 -49.50 -4.89 -3.07
CA LEU A 115 -48.88 -3.72 -3.68
C LEU A 115 -49.68 -2.43 -3.40
N HIS A 116 -51.01 -2.45 -3.56
CA HIS A 116 -51.85 -1.29 -3.27
C HIS A 116 -51.82 -0.91 -1.77
N ARG A 117 -51.82 -1.90 -0.87
CA ARG A 117 -51.67 -1.64 0.58
C ARG A 117 -50.30 -1.06 0.94
N ALA A 118 -49.25 -1.48 0.24
CA ALA A 118 -47.88 -0.99 0.46
C ALA A 118 -47.77 0.52 0.15
N GLU A 119 -48.51 1.02 -0.84
CA GLU A 119 -48.54 2.46 -1.20
C GLU A 119 -49.03 3.35 -0.06
N HIS A 120 -49.97 2.86 0.77
CA HIS A 120 -50.53 3.62 1.90
C HIS A 120 -49.51 3.88 3.02
N VAL A 121 -48.44 3.08 3.08
CA VAL A 121 -47.35 3.22 4.05
C VAL A 121 -46.06 3.71 3.40
N GLY A 122 -46.13 4.18 2.14
CA GLY A 122 -44.98 4.67 1.39
C GLY A 122 -43.96 3.59 1.02
N LEU A 123 -44.35 2.32 1.00
CA LEU A 123 -43.51 1.19 0.60
C LEU A 123 -43.51 1.05 -0.93
N VAL A 124 -42.90 2.04 -1.57
CA VAL A 124 -42.88 2.24 -3.04
C VAL A 124 -41.45 2.44 -3.55
N GLU A 125 -41.27 2.24 -4.86
CA GLU A 125 -39.98 2.43 -5.53
C GLU A 125 -39.45 3.85 -5.34
N GLY A 126 -38.14 3.98 -5.14
CA GLY A 126 -37.46 5.27 -4.90
C GLY A 126 -37.46 5.74 -3.44
N THR A 127 -38.13 5.04 -2.54
CA THR A 127 -38.10 5.35 -1.09
C THR A 127 -36.96 4.62 -0.37
N ARG A 128 -36.42 5.23 0.69
CA ARG A 128 -35.33 4.68 1.51
C ARG A 128 -35.86 4.00 2.78
N TRP A 129 -35.59 2.69 2.90
CA TRP A 129 -36.11 1.80 3.95
C TRP A 129 -35.03 1.28 4.92
N THR A 130 -34.09 2.14 5.30
CA THR A 130 -33.09 1.85 6.32
C THR A 130 -33.61 2.10 7.74
N GLU A 131 -32.95 1.52 8.75
CA GLU A 131 -33.34 1.69 10.16
C GLU A 131 -33.32 3.15 10.62
N ASP A 132 -32.38 3.95 10.12
CA ASP A 132 -32.26 5.39 10.37
C ASP A 132 -33.25 6.26 9.57
N SER A 133 -34.06 5.64 8.70
CA SER A 133 -35.07 6.32 7.87
C SER A 133 -36.49 5.99 8.33
N VAL A 134 -36.79 4.71 8.57
CA VAL A 134 -38.15 4.23 8.89
C VAL A 134 -38.20 3.32 10.12
N GLY A 135 -37.10 3.20 10.86
CA GLY A 135 -36.99 2.29 11.99
C GLY A 135 -36.90 0.82 11.57
N THR A 136 -36.99 -0.05 12.56
CA THR A 136 -36.83 -1.50 12.38
C THR A 136 -37.81 -2.07 11.37
N ASN A 137 -37.25 -2.63 10.30
CA ASN A 137 -37.93 -3.30 9.19
C ASN A 137 -37.00 -4.38 8.61
N ALA A 138 -37.50 -5.36 7.87
CA ALA A 138 -36.65 -6.49 7.47
C ALA A 138 -35.51 -6.11 6.52
N MET A 139 -35.76 -5.40 5.41
CA MET A 139 -34.70 -5.03 4.45
C MET A 139 -33.63 -4.12 5.06
N GLY A 140 -34.02 -3.08 5.79
CA GLY A 140 -33.07 -2.19 6.48
C GLY A 140 -32.28 -2.89 7.57
N THR A 141 -32.92 -3.79 8.34
CA THR A 141 -32.22 -4.57 9.37
C THR A 141 -31.31 -5.62 8.77
N ALA A 142 -31.69 -6.23 7.64
CA ALA A 142 -30.86 -7.18 6.90
C ALA A 142 -29.57 -6.52 6.40
N LEU A 143 -29.69 -5.32 5.83
CA LEU A 143 -28.55 -4.50 5.39
C LEU A 143 -27.66 -4.09 6.58
N ALA A 144 -28.25 -3.63 7.68
CA ALA A 144 -27.49 -3.16 8.84
C ALA A 144 -26.80 -4.28 9.63
N ALA A 145 -27.41 -5.47 9.67
CA ALA A 145 -26.89 -6.63 10.40
C ALA A 145 -26.10 -7.61 9.52
N ASP A 146 -26.01 -7.34 8.22
CA ASP A 146 -25.41 -8.19 7.20
C ASP A 146 -25.80 -9.68 7.34
N ARG A 147 -27.10 -9.92 7.49
CA ARG A 147 -27.65 -11.28 7.63
C ARG A 147 -29.11 -11.34 7.26
N ALA A 148 -29.58 -12.55 6.96
CA ALA A 148 -30.99 -12.80 6.74
C ALA A 148 -31.79 -12.58 8.02
N VAL A 149 -32.90 -11.85 7.92
CA VAL A 149 -33.77 -11.52 9.05
C VAL A 149 -35.23 -11.67 8.66
N GLN A 150 -36.04 -11.98 9.66
CA GLN A 150 -37.48 -11.85 9.58
C GLN A 150 -37.91 -10.82 10.61
N ILE A 151 -38.79 -9.89 10.27
CA ILE A 151 -39.40 -8.94 11.21
C ILE A 151 -40.91 -9.12 11.12
N HIS A 152 -41.54 -9.43 12.25
CA HIS A 152 -42.95 -9.76 12.31
C HIS A 152 -43.73 -8.79 13.20
N SER A 153 -44.80 -8.20 12.65
CA SER A 153 -45.75 -7.38 13.40
C SER A 153 -45.06 -6.32 14.27
N ALA A 154 -45.32 -6.28 15.59
CA ALA A 154 -44.75 -5.29 16.51
C ALA A 154 -43.24 -5.45 16.81
N GLU A 155 -42.53 -6.35 16.12
CA GLU A 155 -41.07 -6.24 16.00
C GLU A 155 -40.65 -5.04 15.14
N HIS A 156 -41.52 -4.58 14.24
CA HIS A 156 -41.35 -3.28 13.60
C HIS A 156 -41.46 -2.18 14.66
N LEU A 157 -40.47 -1.28 14.70
CA LEU A 157 -40.45 -0.20 15.68
C LEU A 157 -41.66 0.74 15.48
N VAL A 158 -41.97 1.06 14.23
CA VAL A 158 -43.05 1.98 13.88
C VAL A 158 -44.40 1.26 13.88
N ARG A 159 -45.40 1.83 14.58
CA ARG A 159 -46.74 1.26 14.75
C ARG A 159 -47.46 1.02 13.41
N ALA A 160 -47.29 1.92 12.44
CA ALA A 160 -47.87 1.80 11.11
C ALA A 160 -47.53 0.48 10.40
N TYR A 161 -46.41 -0.17 10.77
CA TYR A 161 -45.94 -1.39 10.13
C TYR A 161 -46.38 -2.69 10.84
N HIS A 162 -47.10 -2.61 11.96
CA HIS A 162 -47.48 -3.80 12.76
C HIS A 162 -48.42 -4.77 12.05
N SER A 163 -49.07 -4.32 10.96
CA SER A 163 -49.93 -5.17 10.12
C SER A 163 -49.16 -5.99 9.08
N TRP A 164 -47.83 -5.87 9.06
CA TRP A 164 -46.93 -6.50 8.08
C TRP A 164 -46.03 -7.56 8.70
N THR A 165 -45.59 -8.48 7.86
CA THR A 165 -44.51 -9.42 8.14
C THR A 165 -43.57 -9.45 6.95
N CYS A 166 -42.28 -9.42 7.23
CA CYS A 166 -41.25 -9.19 6.22
C CYS A 166 -40.09 -10.15 6.48
N ALA A 167 -39.51 -10.73 5.43
CA ALA A 167 -38.31 -11.53 5.50
C ALA A 167 -37.34 -11.06 4.43
N ALA A 168 -36.13 -10.70 4.82
CA ALA A 168 -35.13 -10.13 3.94
C ALA A 168 -33.79 -10.84 4.08
N CYS A 169 -33.02 -10.87 2.98
CA CYS A 169 -31.66 -11.34 2.95
C CYS A 169 -30.79 -10.35 2.14
N PRO A 170 -29.62 -9.96 2.65
CA PRO A 170 -28.66 -9.21 1.83
C PRO A 170 -28.16 -10.10 0.69
N VAL A 171 -27.78 -9.45 -0.42
CA VAL A 171 -27.13 -10.04 -1.58
C VAL A 171 -25.77 -9.38 -1.75
N HIS A 172 -24.74 -10.19 -1.96
CA HIS A 172 -23.36 -9.75 -2.03
C HIS A 172 -22.81 -9.77 -3.45
N ASP A 173 -21.89 -8.86 -3.73
CA ASP A 173 -21.05 -8.94 -4.92
C ASP A 173 -20.14 -10.18 -4.80
N PRO A 174 -20.19 -11.14 -5.74
CA PRO A 174 -19.34 -12.33 -5.70
C PRO A 174 -17.83 -12.03 -5.90
N ASP A 175 -17.49 -10.80 -6.31
CA ASP A 175 -16.13 -10.34 -6.46
C ASP A 175 -15.58 -9.67 -5.20
N THR A 176 -16.27 -8.66 -4.66
CA THR A 176 -15.79 -7.88 -3.50
C THR A 176 -16.27 -8.44 -2.16
N GLY A 177 -17.37 -9.20 -2.15
CA GLY A 177 -18.06 -9.64 -0.94
C GLY A 177 -18.90 -8.54 -0.28
N GLU A 178 -18.95 -7.34 -0.86
CA GLU A 178 -19.75 -6.24 -0.31
C GLU A 178 -21.24 -6.45 -0.59
N VAL A 179 -22.08 -5.98 0.33
CA VAL A 179 -23.54 -5.97 0.13
C VAL A 179 -23.87 -5.02 -1.02
N ILE A 180 -24.51 -5.54 -2.06
CA ILE A 180 -24.99 -4.77 -3.22
C ILE A 180 -26.48 -4.44 -3.14
N GLY A 181 -27.18 -5.02 -2.16
CA GLY A 181 -28.59 -4.78 -1.91
C GLY A 181 -29.22 -5.88 -1.07
N ALA A 182 -30.54 -5.85 -0.93
CA ALA A 182 -31.28 -6.91 -0.25
C ALA A 182 -32.52 -7.31 -1.04
N VAL A 183 -32.85 -8.59 -0.96
CA VAL A 183 -34.12 -9.16 -1.43
C VAL A 183 -35.02 -9.37 -0.23
N ASP A 184 -36.26 -8.90 -0.32
CA ASP A 184 -37.25 -8.95 0.73
C ASP A 184 -38.56 -9.54 0.20
N VAL A 185 -39.23 -10.32 1.04
CA VAL A 185 -40.61 -10.75 0.83
C VAL A 185 -41.46 -10.18 1.95
N THR A 186 -42.44 -9.37 1.57
CA THR A 186 -43.34 -8.67 2.49
C THR A 186 -44.79 -9.06 2.21
N GLY A 187 -45.56 -9.26 3.29
CA GLY A 187 -46.98 -9.54 3.21
C GLY A 187 -47.74 -9.14 4.48
N PRO A 188 -49.07 -9.31 4.52
CA PRO A 188 -49.87 -9.09 5.71
C PRO A 188 -49.40 -9.99 6.87
N ALA A 189 -49.41 -9.51 8.12
CA ALA A 189 -48.92 -10.29 9.26
C ALA A 189 -49.59 -11.68 9.42
N ARG A 190 -50.84 -11.83 8.98
CA ARG A 190 -51.56 -13.11 8.97
C ARG A 190 -50.99 -14.16 8.01
N THR A 191 -50.18 -13.76 7.03
CA THR A 191 -49.55 -14.65 6.04
C THR A 191 -48.17 -15.13 6.52
N PHE A 192 -47.82 -14.87 7.79
CA PHE A 192 -46.57 -15.35 8.38
C PHE A 192 -46.43 -16.85 8.19
N HIS A 193 -45.42 -17.24 7.41
CA HIS A 193 -45.06 -18.64 7.22
C HIS A 193 -43.63 -18.88 7.71
N PRO A 194 -43.36 -19.90 8.56
CA PRO A 194 -42.03 -20.17 9.10
C PRO A 194 -40.94 -20.40 8.05
N THR A 195 -41.30 -20.85 6.85
CA THR A 195 -40.34 -21.11 5.76
C THR A 195 -40.06 -19.89 4.87
N THR A 196 -40.75 -18.76 5.07
CA THR A 196 -40.56 -17.55 4.24
C THR A 196 -39.10 -17.10 4.25
N LEU A 197 -38.47 -17.08 5.43
CA LEU A 197 -37.06 -16.72 5.56
C LEU A 197 -36.14 -17.69 4.80
N ALA A 198 -36.42 -18.99 4.86
CA ALA A 198 -35.63 -20.00 4.14
C ALA A 198 -35.75 -19.84 2.62
N LEU A 199 -36.94 -19.49 2.12
CA LEU A 199 -37.17 -19.20 0.71
C LEU A 199 -36.39 -17.96 0.25
N VAL A 200 -36.43 -16.87 1.02
CA VAL A 200 -35.69 -15.63 0.69
C VAL A 200 -34.18 -15.87 0.72
N VAL A 201 -33.67 -16.64 1.70
CA VAL A 201 -32.26 -17.05 1.74
C VAL A 201 -31.89 -17.91 0.53
N ALA A 202 -32.74 -18.85 0.11
CA ALA A 202 -32.49 -19.67 -1.06
C ALA A 202 -32.47 -18.82 -2.35
N ALA A 203 -33.39 -17.87 -2.50
CA ALA A 203 -33.44 -16.96 -3.64
C ALA A 203 -32.21 -16.05 -3.70
N ALA A 204 -31.79 -15.47 -2.57
CA ALA A 204 -30.59 -14.64 -2.48
C ALA A 204 -29.33 -15.45 -2.86
N ARG A 205 -29.16 -16.66 -2.32
CA ARG A 205 -28.02 -17.54 -2.67
C ARG A 205 -28.02 -17.96 -4.14
N LEU A 206 -29.19 -18.20 -4.72
CA LEU A 206 -29.32 -18.50 -6.14
C LEU A 206 -28.93 -17.30 -7.00
N ALA A 207 -29.33 -16.09 -6.61
CA ALA A 207 -28.91 -14.85 -7.24
C ALA A 207 -27.39 -14.65 -7.15
N GLU A 208 -26.78 -14.80 -5.97
CA GLU A 208 -25.32 -14.71 -5.80
C GLU A 208 -24.58 -15.75 -6.65
N SER A 209 -25.08 -16.98 -6.70
CA SER A 209 -24.51 -18.05 -7.53
C SER A 209 -24.57 -17.70 -9.02
N HIS A 210 -25.66 -17.08 -9.47
CA HIS A 210 -25.80 -16.61 -10.85
C HIS A 210 -24.82 -15.47 -11.16
N LEU A 211 -24.68 -14.49 -10.26
CA LEU A 211 -23.68 -13.43 -10.40
C LEU A 211 -22.25 -14.00 -10.44
N ALA A 212 -21.94 -14.97 -9.58
CA ALA A 212 -20.63 -15.62 -9.54
C ALA A 212 -20.31 -16.36 -10.84
N ALA A 213 -21.30 -17.05 -11.41
CA ALA A 213 -21.14 -17.73 -12.70
C ALA A 213 -20.90 -16.73 -13.85
N GLN A 214 -21.65 -15.62 -13.88
CA GLN A 214 -21.44 -14.56 -14.87
C GLN A 214 -20.05 -13.92 -14.73
N LEU A 215 -19.62 -13.65 -13.49
CA LEU A 215 -18.29 -13.13 -13.19
C LEU A 215 -17.19 -14.09 -13.66
N ALA A 216 -17.34 -15.40 -13.41
CA ALA A 216 -16.37 -16.40 -13.86
C ALA A 216 -16.21 -16.40 -15.39
N VAL A 217 -17.33 -16.39 -16.13
CA VAL A 217 -17.32 -16.29 -17.60
C VAL A 217 -16.66 -14.99 -18.07
N ARG A 218 -16.94 -13.87 -17.41
CA ARG A 218 -16.32 -12.57 -17.74
C ARG A 218 -14.81 -12.60 -17.50
N ASN A 219 -14.38 -13.15 -16.37
CA ASN A 219 -12.97 -13.27 -16.00
C ASN A 219 -12.21 -14.16 -16.97
N GLU A 220 -12.79 -15.29 -17.38
CA GLU A 220 -12.19 -16.18 -18.38
C GLU A 220 -12.03 -15.49 -19.74
N ARG A 221 -13.06 -14.74 -20.19
CA ARG A 221 -12.97 -13.95 -21.42
C ARG A 221 -11.90 -12.86 -21.35
N LEU A 222 -11.83 -12.15 -20.22
CA LEU A 222 -10.82 -11.12 -19.99
C LEU A 222 -9.42 -11.73 -20.01
N LEU A 223 -9.23 -12.85 -19.32
CA LEU A 223 -7.96 -13.58 -19.31
C LEU A 223 -7.58 -14.02 -20.72
N ALA A 224 -8.46 -14.72 -21.43
CA ALA A 224 -8.20 -15.25 -22.77
C ALA A 224 -7.84 -14.15 -23.78
N ARG A 225 -8.54 -13.00 -23.73
CA ARG A 225 -8.26 -11.86 -24.61
C ARG A 225 -6.91 -11.20 -24.32
N ASN A 226 -6.52 -11.14 -23.05
CA ASN A 226 -5.38 -10.32 -22.63
C ASN A 226 -4.12 -11.14 -22.28
N LEU A 227 -4.18 -12.48 -22.31
CA LEU A 227 -3.08 -13.36 -21.93
C LEU A 227 -1.79 -13.09 -22.73
N THR A 228 -1.91 -12.72 -24.00
CA THR A 228 -0.78 -12.38 -24.87
C THR A 228 0.05 -11.20 -24.34
N HIS A 229 -0.59 -10.21 -23.70
CA HIS A 229 0.10 -9.08 -23.08
C HIS A 229 0.95 -9.51 -21.88
N LEU A 230 0.42 -10.45 -21.06
CA LEU A 230 1.15 -11.01 -19.93
C LEU A 230 2.34 -11.85 -20.40
N VAL A 231 2.13 -12.75 -21.37
CA VAL A 231 3.20 -13.57 -21.95
C VAL A 231 4.29 -12.70 -22.61
N GLY A 232 3.90 -11.57 -23.18
CA GLY A 232 4.82 -10.59 -23.77
C GLY A 232 5.83 -10.00 -22.78
N LEU A 233 5.58 -10.10 -21.46
CA LEU A 233 6.52 -9.66 -20.41
C LEU A 233 7.73 -10.58 -20.24
N ARG A 234 7.71 -11.81 -20.80
CA ARG A 234 8.79 -12.81 -20.66
C ARG A 234 9.12 -13.10 -19.18
N ASP A 235 10.35 -12.82 -18.73
CA ASP A 235 10.81 -13.07 -17.36
C ASP A 235 10.51 -11.91 -16.39
N GLU A 236 9.92 -10.81 -16.87
CA GLU A 236 9.60 -9.66 -16.03
C GLU A 236 8.32 -9.92 -15.21
N PRO A 237 8.30 -9.60 -13.90
CA PRO A 237 7.12 -9.77 -13.08
C PRO A 237 5.96 -8.87 -13.51
N GLY A 238 4.77 -9.46 -13.60
CA GLY A 238 3.54 -8.74 -13.91
C GLY A 238 2.29 -9.56 -13.67
N ALA A 239 1.13 -8.94 -13.85
CA ALA A 239 -0.16 -9.56 -13.62
C ALA A 239 -1.26 -8.95 -14.48
N LEU A 240 -2.26 -9.77 -14.82
CA LEU A 240 -3.53 -9.31 -15.38
C LEU A 240 -4.53 -9.12 -14.25
N LEU A 241 -5.10 -7.92 -14.17
CA LEU A 241 -6.04 -7.53 -13.14
C LEU A 241 -7.40 -7.19 -13.76
N THR A 242 -8.47 -7.55 -13.07
CA THR A 242 -9.81 -7.03 -13.36
C THR A 242 -9.91 -5.54 -13.00
N PRO A 243 -10.96 -4.82 -13.45
CA PRO A 243 -11.19 -3.43 -13.05
C PRO A 243 -11.34 -3.20 -11.53
N SER A 244 -11.71 -4.23 -10.76
CA SER A 244 -11.79 -4.18 -9.30
C SER A 244 -10.47 -4.54 -8.60
N GLY A 245 -9.43 -4.90 -9.37
CA GLY A 245 -8.11 -5.26 -8.84
C GLY A 245 -7.91 -6.75 -8.55
N ARG A 246 -8.88 -7.62 -8.83
CA ARG A 246 -8.68 -9.08 -8.72
C ARG A 246 -7.59 -9.55 -9.68
N VAL A 247 -6.66 -10.36 -9.21
CA VAL A 247 -5.61 -10.98 -10.02
C VAL A 247 -6.18 -12.18 -10.77
N LEU A 248 -6.18 -12.12 -12.10
CA LEU A 248 -6.60 -13.24 -12.96
C LEU A 248 -5.45 -14.17 -13.29
N ALA A 249 -4.27 -13.59 -13.55
CA ALA A 249 -3.05 -14.32 -13.79
C ALA A 249 -1.86 -13.45 -13.39
N ALA A 250 -0.79 -14.07 -12.90
CA ALA A 250 0.43 -13.40 -12.51
C ALA A 250 1.64 -14.24 -12.90
N GLN A 251 2.72 -13.56 -13.25
CA GLN A 251 4.05 -14.14 -13.42
C GLN A 251 5.07 -13.36 -12.57
N PRO A 252 5.93 -14.04 -11.78
CA PRO A 252 5.88 -15.47 -11.44
C PRO A 252 4.53 -15.88 -10.85
N HIS A 253 4.17 -17.15 -10.82
CA HIS A 253 2.89 -17.53 -10.20
C HIS A 253 2.95 -17.32 -8.67
N GLY A 254 1.88 -16.81 -8.07
CA GLY A 254 1.73 -16.73 -6.61
C GLY A 254 2.54 -15.66 -5.87
N TRP A 255 3.24 -14.76 -6.57
CA TRP A 255 3.96 -13.64 -5.94
C TRP A 255 3.07 -12.47 -5.48
N LEU A 256 1.80 -12.45 -5.93
CA LEU A 256 0.82 -11.43 -5.57
C LEU A 256 -0.34 -12.05 -4.78
N PRO A 257 -1.00 -11.25 -3.93
CA PRO A 257 -2.28 -11.64 -3.34
C PRO A 257 -3.35 -11.86 -4.42
N SER A 258 -4.49 -12.44 -4.04
CA SER A 258 -5.64 -12.64 -4.94
C SER A 258 -6.26 -11.33 -5.45
N ARG A 259 -6.02 -10.21 -4.76
CA ARG A 259 -6.49 -8.87 -5.11
C ARG A 259 -5.44 -7.82 -4.78
N VAL A 260 -5.27 -6.87 -5.70
CA VAL A 260 -4.44 -5.69 -5.57
C VAL A 260 -5.35 -4.46 -5.43
N ALA A 261 -5.09 -3.59 -4.44
CA ALA A 261 -5.85 -2.37 -4.26
C ALA A 261 -5.49 -1.35 -5.35
N LEU A 262 -6.40 -1.09 -6.29
CA LEU A 262 -6.14 -0.15 -7.39
C LEU A 262 -6.29 1.30 -6.93
N PRO A 263 -5.46 2.23 -7.43
CA PRO A 263 -5.59 3.65 -7.12
C PRO A 263 -6.88 4.22 -7.72
N ALA A 264 -7.50 5.18 -7.04
CA ALA A 264 -8.63 5.93 -7.59
C ALA A 264 -8.22 6.85 -8.75
N VAL A 265 -6.97 7.34 -8.73
CA VAL A 265 -6.38 8.21 -9.74
C VAL A 265 -4.91 7.84 -9.94
N GLY A 266 -4.47 7.76 -11.20
CA GLY A 266 -3.09 7.44 -11.57
C GLY A 266 -2.91 6.00 -12.04
N ASP A 267 -1.69 5.70 -12.48
CA ASP A 267 -1.29 4.43 -13.08
C ASP A 267 -0.33 3.63 -12.19
N ARG A 268 -0.18 4.00 -10.90
CA ARG A 268 0.76 3.35 -9.98
C ARG A 268 0.06 2.73 -8.79
N VAL A 269 0.52 1.54 -8.41
CA VAL A 269 0.02 0.79 -7.27
C VAL A 269 1.13 0.32 -6.34
N ALA A 270 0.97 0.53 -5.04
CA ALA A 270 1.91 0.04 -4.05
C ALA A 270 1.69 -1.47 -3.80
N LEU A 271 2.76 -2.27 -3.90
CA LEU A 271 2.75 -3.72 -3.71
C LEU A 271 3.48 -4.15 -2.43
N GLY A 272 3.61 -3.24 -1.46
CA GLY A 272 4.35 -3.48 -0.22
C GLY A 272 5.82 -3.76 -0.47
N GLU A 273 6.35 -4.85 0.09
CA GLU A 273 7.75 -5.25 -0.06
C GLU A 273 8.14 -5.58 -1.51
N ALA A 274 7.17 -5.87 -2.37
CA ALA A 274 7.43 -6.16 -3.78
C ALA A 274 7.74 -4.91 -4.62
N GLY A 275 7.46 -3.70 -4.11
CA GLY A 275 7.74 -2.43 -4.78
C GLY A 275 6.49 -1.74 -5.33
N GLU A 276 6.64 -1.00 -6.43
CA GLU A 276 5.53 -0.35 -7.13
C GLU A 276 5.16 -1.13 -8.39
N GLY A 277 3.87 -1.26 -8.68
CA GLY A 277 3.36 -1.70 -9.97
C GLY A 277 2.95 -0.49 -10.81
N VAL A 278 3.18 -0.54 -12.12
CA VAL A 278 2.59 0.37 -13.10
C VAL A 278 1.47 -0.36 -13.83
N LEU A 279 0.31 0.28 -13.91
CA LEU A 279 -0.92 -0.19 -14.50
C LEU A 279 -1.06 0.35 -15.92
N GLU A 280 -1.16 -0.56 -16.88
CA GLU A 280 -1.45 -0.28 -18.28
C GLU A 280 -2.91 -0.68 -18.54
N GLN A 281 -3.71 0.28 -19.02
CA GLN A 281 -5.12 0.03 -19.31
C GLN A 281 -5.24 -0.85 -20.56
N LEU A 282 -6.02 -1.93 -20.46
CA LEU A 282 -6.38 -2.78 -21.59
C LEU A 282 -7.84 -2.54 -21.99
N ALA A 283 -8.29 -3.18 -23.07
CA ALA A 283 -9.69 -3.11 -23.53
C ALA A 283 -10.69 -3.46 -22.42
N GLU A 284 -10.30 -4.40 -21.54
CA GLU A 284 -11.00 -4.72 -20.30
C GLU A 284 -9.96 -5.05 -19.22
N GLY A 285 -9.98 -4.33 -18.09
CA GLY A 285 -9.03 -4.53 -16.99
C GLY A 285 -7.66 -3.86 -17.20
N TRP A 286 -6.65 -4.41 -16.51
CA TRP A 286 -5.33 -3.81 -16.43
C TRP A 286 -4.23 -4.86 -16.60
N LEU A 287 -3.14 -4.48 -17.27
CA LEU A 287 -1.86 -5.15 -17.15
C LEU A 287 -1.03 -4.40 -16.11
N MET A 288 -0.66 -5.06 -15.03
CA MET A 288 0.28 -4.55 -14.05
C MET A 288 1.68 -5.06 -14.36
N ARG A 289 2.64 -4.15 -14.44
CA ARG A 289 4.07 -4.46 -14.54
C ARG A 289 4.75 -4.04 -13.25
N LEU A 290 5.64 -4.86 -12.72
CA LEU A 290 6.43 -4.44 -11.57
C LEU A 290 7.38 -3.32 -12.00
N HIS A 291 7.11 -2.10 -11.58
CA HIS A 291 8.07 -1.02 -11.66
C HIS A 291 9.06 -1.24 -10.53
N ARG A 292 10.16 -1.94 -10.86
CA ARG A 292 11.34 -1.95 -10.02
C ARG A 292 11.90 -0.53 -9.98
N SER A 293 11.37 0.29 -9.08
CA SER A 293 12.07 1.47 -8.60
C SER A 293 13.48 1.03 -8.27
N GLY A 294 14.46 1.63 -8.95
CA GLY A 294 15.83 1.20 -8.86
C GLY A 294 16.31 1.12 -7.41
N SER A 295 16.86 -0.03 -7.06
CA SER A 295 17.67 -0.29 -5.87
C SER A 295 16.93 -0.44 -4.53
N THR A 296 17.05 -1.62 -3.92
CA THR A 296 17.43 -1.68 -2.50
C THR A 296 18.50 -0.60 -2.27
N PRO A 297 18.41 0.31 -1.28
CA PRO A 297 19.45 1.31 -1.06
C PRO A 297 20.79 0.59 -1.12
N ARG A 298 21.65 0.94 -2.09
CA ARG A 298 22.98 0.35 -2.15
C ARG A 298 23.60 0.71 -0.80
N PRO A 299 24.07 -0.29 -0.03
CA PRO A 299 24.68 -0.01 1.25
C PRO A 299 25.77 1.04 1.04
N VAL A 300 25.81 2.06 1.89
CA VAL A 300 26.79 3.15 1.78
C VAL A 300 28.02 2.72 2.53
N LEU A 301 29.12 2.58 1.80
CA LEU A 301 30.44 2.29 2.35
C LEU A 301 31.25 3.58 2.38
N SER A 302 31.36 4.19 3.55
CA SER A 302 32.17 5.38 3.77
C SER A 302 33.62 5.00 4.11
N LEU A 303 34.57 5.61 3.41
CA LEU A 303 36.01 5.35 3.47
C LEU A 303 36.79 6.64 3.78
N PRO A 304 36.76 7.14 5.04
CA PRO A 304 37.47 8.35 5.43
C PRO A 304 38.98 8.07 5.65
N PHE A 305 39.75 7.97 4.57
CA PHE A 305 41.13 7.49 4.59
C PHE A 305 42.19 8.61 4.47
N LEU A 306 41.79 9.86 4.20
CA LEU A 306 42.70 11.01 4.19
C LEU A 306 43.09 11.41 5.62
N GLY A 307 44.39 11.42 5.89
CA GLY A 307 44.94 11.72 7.23
C GLY A 307 44.67 10.64 8.29
N ALA A 308 44.11 9.49 7.89
CA ALA A 308 43.71 8.45 8.84
C ALA A 308 44.92 7.71 9.42
N SER A 309 45.18 7.86 10.73
CA SER A 309 46.20 7.03 11.41
C SER A 309 45.76 5.57 11.56
N ARG A 310 44.45 5.30 11.65
CA ARG A 310 43.85 3.96 11.67
C ARG A 310 42.69 3.93 10.68
N ALA A 311 42.72 3.00 9.73
CA ALA A 311 41.66 2.86 8.74
C ALA A 311 40.40 2.25 9.38
N LEU A 312 39.32 3.02 9.41
CA LEU A 312 37.98 2.58 9.79
C LEU A 312 37.07 2.81 8.60
N ALA A 313 36.32 1.80 8.19
CA ALA A 313 35.24 1.97 7.24
C ALA A 313 33.91 2.04 7.98
N CYS A 314 32.92 2.71 7.40
CA CYS A 314 31.56 2.72 7.89
C CYS A 314 30.63 2.12 6.84
N LEU A 315 29.86 1.10 7.21
CA LEU A 315 28.86 0.46 6.36
C LEU A 315 27.48 0.73 6.95
N ASP A 316 26.65 1.51 6.26
CA ASP A 316 25.30 1.92 6.70
C ASP A 316 25.25 2.45 8.14
N GLY A 317 26.27 3.20 8.56
CA GLY A 317 26.39 3.75 9.93
C GLY A 317 27.13 2.85 10.92
N GLY A 318 27.37 1.58 10.59
CA GLY A 318 28.14 0.65 11.43
C GLY A 318 29.65 0.72 11.16
N HIS A 319 30.48 0.77 12.22
CA HIS A 319 31.93 0.79 12.07
C HIS A 319 32.51 -0.60 11.81
N VAL A 320 33.33 -0.72 10.77
CA VAL A 320 34.09 -1.92 10.43
C VAL A 320 35.57 -1.65 10.64
N ARG A 321 36.19 -2.42 11.54
CA ARG A 321 37.64 -2.37 11.76
C ARG A 321 38.37 -3.04 10.60
N LEU A 322 39.28 -2.30 9.99
CA LEU A 322 40.08 -2.78 8.87
C LEU A 322 41.54 -3.01 9.28
N THR A 323 42.16 -4.02 8.68
CA THR A 323 43.62 -4.09 8.60
C THR A 323 44.11 -3.07 7.58
N LEU A 324 45.40 -2.70 7.62
CA LEU A 324 45.98 -1.82 6.60
C LEU A 324 45.79 -2.41 5.19
N ARG A 325 46.01 -3.72 5.03
CA ARG A 325 45.83 -4.41 3.74
C ARG A 325 44.40 -4.33 3.22
N HIS A 326 43.39 -4.46 4.10
CA HIS A 326 41.99 -4.30 3.70
C HIS A 326 41.68 -2.86 3.27
N ALA A 327 42.24 -1.86 3.95
CA ALA A 327 42.08 -0.46 3.56
C ALA A 327 42.70 -0.18 2.19
N GLU A 328 43.88 -0.73 1.91
CA GLU A 328 44.53 -0.63 0.59
C GLU A 328 43.67 -1.27 -0.51
N VAL A 329 43.14 -2.47 -0.28
CA VAL A 329 42.22 -3.14 -1.22
C VAL A 329 40.99 -2.25 -1.50
N LEU A 330 40.34 -1.73 -0.46
CA LEU A 330 39.16 -0.87 -0.62
C LEU A 330 39.48 0.44 -1.34
N THR A 331 40.66 1.01 -1.08
CA THR A 331 41.14 2.22 -1.77
C THR A 331 41.25 1.97 -3.26
N LEU A 332 41.96 0.92 -3.65
CA LEU A 332 42.13 0.57 -5.07
C LEU A 332 40.79 0.25 -5.74
N LEU A 333 39.92 -0.52 -5.09
CA LEU A 333 38.60 -0.82 -5.66
C LEU A 333 37.68 0.41 -5.76
N ALA A 334 37.83 1.40 -4.88
CA ALA A 334 37.10 2.66 -4.98
C ALA A 334 37.60 3.56 -6.11
N LEU A 335 38.91 3.53 -6.41
CA LEU A 335 39.51 4.24 -7.53
C LEU A 335 39.14 3.63 -8.89
N HIS A 336 38.87 2.32 -8.93
CA HIS A 336 38.54 1.53 -10.11
C HIS A 336 37.10 0.96 -10.05
N PRO A 337 36.06 1.78 -10.29
CA PRO A 337 34.66 1.37 -10.14
C PRO A 337 34.23 0.24 -11.09
N ASP A 338 34.87 0.11 -12.26
CA ASP A 338 34.63 -0.98 -13.21
C ASP A 338 35.17 -2.33 -12.71
N GLY A 339 36.09 -2.29 -11.74
CA GLY A 339 36.70 -3.43 -11.07
C GLY A 339 38.11 -3.75 -11.54
N LEU A 340 38.79 -4.58 -10.75
CA LEU A 340 40.14 -5.09 -11.02
C LEU A 340 40.13 -6.63 -11.02
N THR A 341 40.88 -7.22 -11.94
CA THR A 341 41.19 -8.65 -11.88
C THR A 341 42.09 -8.98 -10.69
N ALA A 342 42.27 -10.28 -10.40
CA ALA A 342 43.13 -10.71 -9.30
C ALA A 342 44.60 -10.36 -9.52
N ASP A 343 45.05 -10.35 -10.77
CA ASP A 343 46.43 -10.03 -11.12
C ASP A 343 46.66 -8.52 -11.06
N GLU A 344 45.76 -7.71 -11.62
CA GLU A 344 45.85 -6.24 -11.54
C GLU A 344 45.83 -5.74 -10.09
N LEU A 345 44.94 -6.30 -9.26
CA LEU A 345 44.91 -5.96 -7.83
C LEU A 345 46.18 -6.43 -7.10
N ALA A 346 46.81 -7.53 -7.52
CA ALA A 346 48.08 -7.99 -6.94
C ALA A 346 49.23 -7.05 -7.30
N THR A 347 49.32 -6.62 -8.55
CA THR A 347 50.31 -5.65 -9.02
C THR A 347 50.14 -4.32 -8.30
N ALA A 348 48.92 -3.82 -8.15
CA ALA A 348 48.67 -2.56 -7.45
C ALA A 348 49.01 -2.61 -5.94
N LEU A 349 48.88 -3.78 -5.30
CA LEU A 349 49.17 -3.97 -3.86
C LEU A 349 50.63 -4.30 -3.54
N HIS A 350 51.34 -4.99 -4.45
CA HIS A 350 52.65 -5.60 -4.19
C HIS A 350 53.70 -5.35 -5.28
N GLY A 351 53.34 -4.69 -6.40
CA GLY A 351 54.21 -4.55 -7.56
C GLY A 351 54.50 -5.90 -8.24
N ASP A 352 55.67 -6.02 -8.86
CA ASP A 352 56.09 -7.21 -9.61
C ASP A 352 56.20 -8.49 -8.78
N ALA A 353 56.25 -8.38 -7.44
CA ALA A 353 56.29 -9.52 -6.52
C ALA A 353 54.88 -10.06 -6.16
N GLY A 354 53.81 -9.44 -6.66
CA GLY A 354 52.44 -9.78 -6.34
C GLY A 354 52.00 -11.16 -6.83
N LYS A 355 51.28 -11.91 -5.98
CA LYS A 355 50.67 -13.19 -6.35
C LYS A 355 49.15 -13.12 -6.19
N ALA A 356 48.39 -13.43 -7.25
CA ALA A 356 46.93 -13.43 -7.24
C ALA A 356 46.32 -14.33 -6.15
N VAL A 357 47.01 -15.41 -5.75
CA VAL A 357 46.56 -16.32 -4.68
C VAL A 357 46.48 -15.60 -3.33
N THR A 358 47.45 -14.75 -3.01
CA THR A 358 47.48 -13.97 -1.77
C THR A 358 46.33 -12.94 -1.76
N VAL A 359 46.10 -12.27 -2.89
CA VAL A 359 45.00 -11.31 -3.04
C VAL A 359 43.64 -12.00 -2.87
N ARG A 360 43.44 -13.18 -3.48
CA ARG A 360 42.21 -13.96 -3.31
C ARG A 360 41.90 -14.24 -1.83
N ALA A 361 42.94 -14.59 -1.05
CA ALA A 361 42.79 -14.85 0.39
C ALA A 361 42.47 -13.59 1.21
N GLU A 362 43.10 -12.44 0.88
CA GLU A 362 42.78 -11.15 1.51
C GLU A 362 41.37 -10.68 1.16
N VAL A 363 40.97 -10.76 -0.12
CA VAL A 363 39.63 -10.38 -0.57
C VAL A 363 38.55 -11.28 0.05
N HIS A 364 38.83 -12.57 0.22
CA HIS A 364 37.92 -13.47 0.91
C HIS A 364 37.70 -13.03 2.37
N ARG A 365 38.77 -12.71 3.12
CA ARG A 365 38.66 -12.20 4.50
C ARG A 365 37.93 -10.87 4.56
N LEU A 366 38.20 -9.97 3.61
CA LEU A 366 37.49 -8.70 3.49
C LEU A 366 35.99 -8.90 3.24
N ARG A 367 35.62 -9.86 2.39
CA ARG A 367 34.21 -10.24 2.14
C ARG A 367 33.53 -10.79 3.39
N VAL A 368 34.24 -11.54 4.23
CA VAL A 368 33.70 -12.01 5.51
C VAL A 368 33.46 -10.83 6.46
N ALA A 369 34.37 -9.86 6.49
CA ALA A 369 34.27 -8.69 7.37
C ALA A 369 33.18 -7.67 6.95
N LEU A 370 32.99 -7.44 5.65
CA LEU A 370 32.01 -6.48 5.11
C LEU A 370 30.67 -7.12 4.71
N GLY A 371 30.60 -8.45 4.68
CA GLY A 371 29.48 -9.19 4.10
C GLY A 371 29.67 -9.48 2.61
N ALA A 372 29.28 -10.69 2.20
CA ALA A 372 29.48 -11.19 0.84
C ALA A 372 28.78 -10.37 -0.25
N GLY A 373 27.77 -9.57 0.11
CA GLY A 373 27.00 -8.72 -0.81
C GLY A 373 27.71 -7.43 -1.25
N ILE A 374 28.77 -7.00 -0.56
CA ILE A 374 29.44 -5.72 -0.80
C ILE A 374 30.48 -5.79 -1.92
N LEU A 375 31.12 -6.94 -2.11
CA LEU A 375 32.23 -7.10 -3.04
C LEU A 375 31.97 -8.26 -4.01
N ARG A 376 31.97 -7.98 -5.32
CA ARG A 376 31.92 -9.01 -6.39
C ARG A 376 33.32 -9.47 -6.73
N THR A 377 33.47 -10.68 -7.24
CA THR A 377 34.81 -11.33 -7.38
C THR A 377 35.24 -11.70 -8.79
N GLN A 378 34.54 -11.20 -9.81
CA GLN A 378 34.87 -11.38 -11.24
C GLN A 378 34.30 -10.22 -12.08
N PRO A 379 35.05 -9.11 -12.31
CA PRO A 379 36.26 -8.69 -11.60
C PRO A 379 35.96 -8.30 -10.14
N TYR A 380 37.00 -8.09 -9.33
CA TYR A 380 36.86 -7.53 -7.98
C TYR A 380 36.32 -6.11 -8.06
N ARG A 381 35.13 -5.85 -7.50
CA ARG A 381 34.51 -4.51 -7.49
C ARG A 381 33.55 -4.32 -6.34
N LEU A 382 33.39 -3.07 -5.90
CA LEU A 382 32.46 -2.66 -4.86
C LEU A 382 31.05 -2.50 -5.44
N ARG A 383 30.07 -3.18 -4.84
CA ARG A 383 28.64 -3.05 -5.18
C ARG A 383 27.95 -1.96 -4.37
N ALA A 384 28.49 -1.67 -3.18
CA ALA A 384 28.07 -0.56 -2.32
C ALA A 384 28.19 0.78 -3.04
N ARG A 385 27.40 1.77 -2.63
CA ARG A 385 27.69 3.16 -2.96
C ARG A 385 28.90 3.55 -2.11
N VAL A 386 30.00 3.89 -2.76
CA VAL A 386 31.23 4.28 -2.06
C VAL A 386 31.21 5.77 -1.82
N ASP A 387 31.45 6.16 -0.58
CA ASP A 387 31.62 7.54 -0.13
C ASP A 387 33.06 7.68 0.39
N ALA A 388 33.97 8.11 -0.48
CA ALA A 388 35.40 8.07 -0.20
C ALA A 388 36.00 9.47 -0.32
N ASP A 389 36.57 9.96 0.78
CA ASP A 389 37.08 11.33 0.88
C ASP A 389 38.16 11.65 -0.18
N PHE A 390 39.03 10.68 -0.50
CA PHE A 390 40.02 10.80 -1.56
C PHE A 390 39.40 10.84 -2.97
N VAL A 391 38.28 10.15 -3.20
CA VAL A 391 37.54 10.22 -4.47
C VAL A 391 36.84 11.57 -4.62
N ASP A 392 36.33 12.11 -3.51
CA ASP A 392 35.71 13.44 -3.48
C ASP A 392 36.72 14.54 -3.82
N VAL A 393 37.91 14.49 -3.21
CA VAL A 393 39.02 15.42 -3.55
C VAL A 393 39.38 15.31 -5.04
N ARG A 394 39.53 14.09 -5.57
CA ARG A 394 39.83 13.86 -6.99
C ARG A 394 38.76 14.45 -7.91
N SER A 395 37.49 14.26 -7.55
CA SER A 395 36.35 14.74 -8.34
C SER A 395 36.25 16.26 -8.30
N ALA A 396 36.47 16.88 -7.13
CA ALA A 396 36.51 18.33 -6.98
C ALA A 396 37.64 18.96 -7.79
N LEU A 397 38.85 18.36 -7.77
CA LEU A 397 39.97 18.81 -8.60
C LEU A 397 39.67 18.71 -10.09
N ALA A 398 39.07 17.59 -10.54
CA ALA A 398 38.67 17.41 -11.94
C ALA A 398 37.60 18.43 -12.38
N ALA A 399 36.70 18.83 -11.47
CA ALA A 399 35.69 19.84 -11.72
C ALA A 399 36.22 21.29 -11.60
N GLY A 400 37.48 21.48 -11.19
CA GLY A 400 38.06 22.80 -10.93
C GLY A 400 37.60 23.46 -9.62
N ASP A 401 36.91 22.73 -8.74
CA ASP A 401 36.52 23.20 -7.42
C ASP A 401 37.70 23.08 -6.43
N VAL A 402 38.65 23.99 -6.57
CA VAL A 402 39.87 24.01 -5.75
C VAL A 402 39.56 24.21 -4.26
N ARG A 403 38.57 25.05 -3.94
CA ARG A 403 38.19 25.33 -2.56
C ARG A 403 37.52 24.12 -1.90
N GLY A 404 36.63 23.43 -2.61
CA GLY A 404 36.02 22.19 -2.15
C GLY A 404 37.06 21.10 -1.93
N ALA A 405 37.97 20.91 -2.89
CA ALA A 405 39.06 19.95 -2.79
C ALA A 405 39.96 20.22 -1.56
N ALA A 406 40.36 21.47 -1.32
CA ALA A 406 41.19 21.84 -0.17
C ALA A 406 40.48 21.63 1.18
N ARG A 407 39.15 21.81 1.25
CA ARG A 407 38.38 21.54 2.47
C ARG A 407 38.17 20.05 2.75
N ALA A 408 38.04 19.25 1.70
CA ALA A 408 37.87 17.80 1.82
C ALA A 408 39.19 17.10 2.18
N TYR A 409 40.34 17.65 1.76
CA TYR A 409 41.65 17.09 2.04
C TYR A 409 42.09 17.30 3.49
N ARG A 410 42.14 16.22 4.28
CA ARG A 410 42.51 16.25 5.71
C ARG A 410 43.96 15.81 5.98
N GLY A 411 44.72 15.47 4.94
CA GLY A 411 46.08 14.95 5.02
C GLY A 411 46.30 13.77 4.08
N PRO A 412 47.50 13.15 4.12
CA PRO A 412 47.88 12.14 3.14
C PRO A 412 46.98 10.89 3.19
N LEU A 413 46.68 10.33 2.02
CA LEU A 413 45.89 9.10 1.88
C LEU A 413 46.67 7.91 2.45
N LEU A 414 46.11 7.25 3.47
CA LEU A 414 46.73 6.09 4.15
C LEU A 414 48.25 6.24 4.34
N PRO A 415 48.72 7.16 5.21
CA PRO A 415 50.14 7.56 5.27
C PRO A 415 51.12 6.43 5.57
N ARG A 416 50.65 5.34 6.19
CA ARG A 416 51.45 4.15 6.55
C ARG A 416 51.48 3.06 5.48
N SER A 417 50.78 3.26 4.36
CA SER A 417 50.74 2.30 3.26
C SER A 417 51.95 2.47 2.35
N GLU A 418 52.56 1.33 2.02
CA GLU A 418 53.63 1.16 1.03
C GLU A 418 53.14 0.41 -0.22
N ALA A 419 51.83 0.19 -0.35
CA ALA A 419 51.27 -0.42 -1.56
C ALA A 419 51.49 0.52 -2.76
N PRO A 420 52.08 0.05 -3.88
CA PRO A 420 52.46 0.92 -5.00
C PRO A 420 51.31 1.77 -5.52
N GLY A 421 50.14 1.19 -5.77
CA GLY A 421 48.99 1.94 -6.30
C GLY A 421 48.40 2.95 -5.32
N VAL A 422 48.48 2.69 -4.01
CA VAL A 422 48.04 3.65 -2.98
C VAL A 422 49.03 4.79 -2.83
N ARG A 423 50.34 4.49 -2.90
CA ARG A 423 51.40 5.49 -2.87
C ARG A 423 51.33 6.43 -4.06
N GLU A 424 51.14 5.87 -5.26
CA GLU A 424 50.97 6.63 -6.49
C GLU A 424 49.79 7.59 -6.39
N GLU A 425 48.61 7.12 -5.97
CA GLU A 425 47.44 7.99 -5.79
C GLU A 425 47.68 9.06 -4.71
N ARG A 426 48.30 8.69 -3.57
CA ARG A 426 48.65 9.64 -2.50
C ARG A 426 49.53 10.78 -3.03
N GLU A 427 50.58 10.44 -3.76
CA GLU A 427 51.51 11.42 -4.34
C GLU A 427 50.82 12.29 -5.38
N LEU A 428 50.00 11.68 -6.26
CA LEU A 428 49.25 12.39 -7.29
C LEU A 428 48.26 13.40 -6.68
N LEU A 429 47.45 12.98 -5.70
CA LEU A 429 46.48 13.85 -5.03
C LEU A 429 47.17 15.03 -4.33
N ALA A 430 48.25 14.77 -3.58
CA ALA A 430 48.99 15.81 -2.87
C ALA A 430 49.57 16.84 -3.84
N VAL A 431 50.23 16.39 -4.92
CA VAL A 431 50.83 17.28 -5.91
C VAL A 431 49.77 18.06 -6.70
N ALA A 432 48.70 17.39 -7.13
CA ALA A 432 47.62 18.02 -7.89
C ALA A 432 46.89 19.08 -7.06
N LEU A 433 46.54 18.76 -5.82
CA LEU A 433 45.87 19.70 -4.92
C LEU A 433 46.76 20.92 -4.62
N ARG A 434 48.03 20.68 -4.26
CA ARG A 434 48.98 21.76 -3.97
C ARG A 434 49.09 22.72 -5.16
N ARG A 435 49.28 22.19 -6.38
CA ARG A 435 49.36 23.00 -7.60
C ARG A 435 48.08 23.81 -7.82
N ALA A 436 46.92 23.15 -7.80
CA ALA A 436 45.63 23.81 -8.00
C ALA A 436 45.37 24.94 -6.98
N VAL A 437 45.70 24.71 -5.72
CA VAL A 437 45.58 25.72 -4.64
C VAL A 437 46.49 26.92 -4.90
N LEU A 438 47.78 26.69 -5.19
CA LEU A 438 48.75 27.76 -5.44
C LEU A 438 48.43 28.59 -6.68
N ASP A 439 47.81 27.98 -7.70
CA ASP A 439 47.43 28.64 -8.95
C ASP A 439 46.11 29.41 -8.83
N SER A 440 45.16 28.93 -8.00
CA SER A 440 43.85 29.57 -7.80
C SER A 440 43.90 30.95 -7.16
N ARG A 441 44.95 31.24 -6.37
CA ARG A 441 45.08 32.41 -5.49
C ARG A 441 43.92 32.58 -4.50
N ASP A 442 43.15 31.54 -4.25
CA ASP A 442 42.06 31.54 -3.27
C ASP A 442 42.62 31.44 -1.84
N VAL A 443 42.45 32.51 -1.08
CA VAL A 443 42.95 32.62 0.31
C VAL A 443 42.39 31.52 1.21
N ASP A 444 41.12 31.15 1.03
CA ASP A 444 40.48 30.15 1.88
C ASP A 444 40.93 28.74 1.54
N ALA A 445 41.18 28.46 0.25
CA ALA A 445 41.74 27.19 -0.19
C ALA A 445 43.20 27.03 0.28
N MET A 446 44.00 28.09 0.16
CA MET A 446 45.37 28.12 0.66
C MET A 446 45.43 27.94 2.19
N TRP A 447 44.53 28.59 2.92
CA TRP A 447 44.44 28.42 4.38
C TRP A 447 44.03 26.99 4.75
N ALA A 448 43.00 26.43 4.11
CA ALA A 448 42.56 25.05 4.37
C ALA A 448 43.70 24.03 4.16
N LEU A 449 44.45 24.15 3.06
CA LEU A 449 45.61 23.28 2.82
C LEU A 449 46.71 23.50 3.86
N SER A 450 46.98 24.75 4.28
CA SER A 450 48.02 25.06 5.27
C SER A 450 47.78 24.48 6.67
N GLU A 451 46.54 24.09 6.97
CA GLU A 451 46.17 23.44 8.23
C GLU A 451 46.40 21.92 8.22
N THR A 452 46.76 21.35 7.07
CA THR A 452 47.10 19.93 6.93
C THR A 452 48.59 19.69 7.19
N VAL A 453 48.99 18.43 7.44
CA VAL A 453 50.41 18.08 7.62
C VAL A 453 51.24 18.46 6.39
N ASP A 454 50.74 18.18 5.18
CA ASP A 454 51.48 18.45 3.94
C ASP A 454 51.61 19.95 3.64
N GLY A 455 50.58 20.74 3.96
CA GLY A 455 50.59 22.19 3.71
C GLY A 455 51.25 23.01 4.83
N GLY A 456 51.30 22.49 6.06
CA GLY A 456 51.94 23.15 7.19
C GLY A 456 53.45 23.32 7.01
N ASP A 457 54.09 22.35 6.35
CA ASP A 457 55.53 22.34 6.05
C ASP A 457 55.87 23.04 4.71
N ASP A 458 54.85 23.51 3.97
CA ASP A 458 55.03 24.19 2.69
C ASP A 458 55.30 25.69 2.88
N ALA A 459 56.59 26.03 2.90
CA ALA A 459 57.05 27.42 3.02
C ALA A 459 56.54 28.32 1.88
N GLU A 460 56.42 27.79 0.66
CA GLU A 460 55.92 28.58 -0.48
C GLU A 460 54.44 28.92 -0.31
N LEU A 461 53.62 27.94 0.06
CA LEU A 461 52.19 28.14 0.36
C LEU A 461 52.00 29.19 1.46
N SER A 462 52.73 29.04 2.56
CA SER A 462 52.68 29.97 3.70
C SER A 462 53.09 31.40 3.30
N GLN A 463 54.13 31.55 2.47
CA GLN A 463 54.55 32.85 1.94
C GLN A 463 53.51 33.48 1.01
N ARG A 464 52.94 32.71 0.07
CA ARG A 464 51.91 33.21 -0.86
C ARG A 464 50.65 33.62 -0.11
N LEU A 465 50.23 32.83 0.87
CA LEU A 465 49.08 33.14 1.71
C LEU A 465 49.31 34.41 2.54
N LEU A 466 50.48 34.56 3.17
CA LEU A 466 50.83 35.76 3.92
C LEU A 466 50.84 37.03 3.04
N ARG A 467 51.22 36.93 1.77
CA ARG A 467 51.16 38.05 0.82
C ARG A 467 49.72 38.39 0.41
N ALA A 468 48.83 37.40 0.34
CA ALA A 468 47.44 37.59 -0.06
C ALA A 468 46.53 38.13 1.07
N LEU A 469 46.90 37.90 2.34
CA LEU A 469 46.10 38.33 3.51
C LEU A 469 46.23 39.84 3.83
N PRO A 470 45.14 40.55 4.17
CA PRO A 470 45.20 41.94 4.65
C PRO A 470 46.04 42.09 5.93
N PRO A 471 46.70 43.24 6.18
CA PRO A 471 47.62 43.42 7.32
C PRO A 471 47.04 43.13 8.72
N ARG A 472 45.72 43.24 8.90
CA ARG A 472 45.02 43.00 10.18
C ARG A 472 44.33 41.63 10.26
N ASP A 473 44.56 40.73 9.31
CA ASP A 473 43.93 39.41 9.31
C ASP A 473 44.48 38.54 10.46
N PRO A 474 43.60 37.93 11.28
CA PRO A 474 43.99 37.15 12.45
C PRO A 474 44.80 35.89 12.14
N ARG A 475 44.83 35.44 10.87
CA ARG A 475 45.62 34.28 10.43
C ARG A 475 47.12 34.61 10.28
N ARG A 476 47.48 35.89 10.14
CA ARG A 476 48.87 36.30 9.86
C ARG A 476 49.88 35.92 10.95
N PRO A 477 49.62 36.13 12.27
CA PRO A 477 50.57 35.74 13.31
C PRO A 477 50.92 34.25 13.29
N VAL A 478 49.94 33.39 12.99
CA VAL A 478 50.14 31.94 12.88
C VAL A 478 51.07 31.60 11.72
N LEU A 479 50.86 32.19 10.54
CA LEU A 479 51.71 31.97 9.36
C LEU A 479 53.13 32.50 9.55
N THR A 480 53.29 33.68 10.17
CA THR A 480 54.61 34.22 10.47
C THR A 480 55.36 33.30 11.43
N ALA A 481 54.72 32.82 12.49
CA ALA A 481 55.32 31.88 13.43
C ALA A 481 55.78 30.59 12.73
N ARG A 482 54.92 30.00 11.86
CA ARG A 482 55.26 28.80 11.07
C ARG A 482 56.49 29.03 10.19
N LEU A 483 56.56 30.14 9.46
CA LEU A 483 57.69 30.46 8.57
C LEU A 483 59.02 30.67 9.32
N THR A 484 58.98 31.16 10.57
CA THR A 484 60.17 31.23 11.42
C THR A 484 60.64 29.87 11.94
N ILE A 485 59.73 28.90 12.09
CA ILE A 485 60.05 27.54 12.58
C ILE A 485 60.58 26.66 11.46
N THR A 486 60.07 26.84 10.23
CA THR A 486 60.49 26.08 9.03
C THR A 486 61.68 26.69 8.28
N ALA A 487 62.18 27.86 8.71
CA ALA A 487 63.42 28.42 8.18
C ALA A 487 64.63 27.60 8.73
N PRO A 488 65.50 27.07 7.86
CA PRO A 488 66.63 26.23 8.26
C PRO A 488 67.68 26.95 9.10
#